data_AF-A0A829HK94-F1
#
_entry.id   AF-A0A829HK94-F1
#
_cell.length_a   1.000
_cell.length_b   1.000
_cell.length_c   1.000
_cell.angle_alpha   90.00
_cell.angle_beta   90.00
_cell.angle_gamma   90.00
#
_symmetry.space_group_name_H-M   'P 1'
#
loop_
_entity.id
_entity.type
_entity.pdbx_description
1 polymer ?
#
loop_
_entity_poly.entity_id
_entity_poly.type
_entity_poly.pdbx_seq_one_letter_code
_entity_poly.pdbx_strand_id
1 'polypeptide(L)'
;MTKLMFKVALLIMTCLSAHAFAKAQDKTIDSYSQCVDETIQELKLGNINNAVVEICSTRTKTLYTKQIVQLLDRIKKQSQEYKQPERYNDIMKSQQLWKNFVDQECRNAGAYIGSPMYEFCPMQKYAERLEQLKEYLN
;
A
#
# COMPACT_ATOMS: atom_id res chain seq x y z
N MET A 1 -22.84 46.86 22.10
CA MET A 1 -21.89 46.64 20.98
C MET A 1 -20.79 45.62 21.29
N THR A 2 -20.29 45.54 22.53
CA THR A 2 -19.23 44.60 22.97
C THR A 2 -19.60 43.11 22.94
N LYS A 3 -20.85 42.73 23.26
CA LYS A 3 -21.31 41.32 23.21
C LYS A 3 -21.46 40.73 21.80
N LEU A 4 -21.69 41.56 20.79
CA LEU A 4 -21.86 41.12 19.40
C LEU A 4 -20.50 40.82 18.75
N MET A 5 -19.48 41.63 19.06
CA MET A 5 -18.11 41.46 18.57
C MET A 5 -17.46 40.16 19.08
N PHE A 6 -17.76 39.75 20.32
CA PHE A 6 -17.20 38.54 20.92
C PHE A 6 -17.74 37.24 20.29
N LYS A 7 -19.01 37.24 19.84
CA LYS A 7 -19.61 36.09 19.15
C LYS A 7 -19.08 35.93 17.72
N VAL A 8 -18.76 37.04 17.05
CA VAL A 8 -18.16 37.03 15.70
C VAL A 8 -16.71 36.55 15.75
N ALA A 9 -15.94 36.94 16.78
CA ALA A 9 -14.56 36.48 16.96
C ALA A 9 -14.46 34.96 17.23
N LEU A 10 -15.39 34.38 18.02
CA LEU A 10 -15.42 32.94 18.26
C LEU A 10 -15.77 32.12 17.01
N LEU A 11 -16.64 32.63 16.14
CA LEU A 11 -17.05 31.94 14.90
C LEU A 11 -15.93 31.92 13.84
N ILE A 12 -15.08 32.96 13.81
CA ILE A 12 -13.96 33.02 12.87
C ILE A 12 -12.86 32.03 13.29
N MET A 13 -12.60 31.87 14.59
CA MET A 13 -11.55 30.99 15.10
C MET A 13 -11.85 29.50 14.91
N THR A 14 -13.11 29.09 14.74
CA THR A 14 -13.50 27.71 14.43
C THR A 14 -13.38 27.34 12.95
N CYS A 15 -13.28 28.31 12.02
CA CYS A 15 -13.22 28.03 10.58
C CYS A 15 -11.79 27.87 10.04
N LEU A 16 -10.78 28.34 10.78
CA LEU A 16 -9.38 28.29 10.35
C LEU A 16 -8.66 26.95 10.64
N SER A 17 -9.21 26.09 11.49
CA SER A 17 -8.60 24.77 11.80
C SER A 17 -8.90 23.68 10.78
N ALA A 18 -9.93 23.83 9.94
CA ALA A 18 -10.32 22.80 8.97
C ALA A 18 -9.44 22.77 7.69
N HIS A 19 -8.68 23.82 7.42
CA HIS A 19 -7.94 23.96 6.15
C HIS A 19 -6.49 23.47 6.24
N ALA A 20 -5.97 23.18 7.43
CA ALA A 20 -4.56 22.83 7.64
C ALA A 20 -4.21 21.35 7.38
N PHE A 21 -5.19 20.48 7.12
CA PHE A 21 -4.93 19.04 6.91
C PHE A 21 -5.42 18.48 5.58
N ALA A 22 -5.93 19.29 4.67
CA ALA A 22 -6.13 18.87 3.29
C ALA A 22 -4.80 18.94 2.53
N LYS A 23 -3.80 18.14 2.95
CA LYS A 23 -2.67 17.83 2.07
C LYS A 23 -3.31 17.09 0.90
N ALA A 24 -3.31 17.69 -0.28
CA ALA A 24 -3.73 17.00 -1.49
C ALA A 24 -2.96 15.68 -1.51
N GLN A 25 -3.66 14.57 -1.30
CA GLN A 25 -3.10 13.25 -1.45
C GLN A 25 -2.79 13.17 -2.94
N ASP A 26 -1.52 13.40 -3.29
CA ASP A 26 -1.01 13.10 -4.61
C ASP A 26 -1.42 11.65 -4.86
N LYS A 27 -2.47 11.48 -5.66
CA LYS A 27 -3.12 10.18 -5.86
C LYS A 27 -2.17 9.43 -6.77
N THR A 28 -1.10 8.92 -6.15
CA THR A 28 -0.21 7.93 -6.75
C THR A 28 -1.14 6.90 -7.37
N ILE A 29 -1.10 6.83 -8.71
CA ILE A 29 -1.98 5.96 -9.46
C ILE A 29 -1.67 4.54 -9.00
N ASP A 30 -2.65 3.91 -8.35
CA ASP A 30 -2.55 2.55 -7.87
C ASP A 30 -2.37 1.60 -9.06
N SER A 31 -1.27 0.84 -9.07
CA SER A 31 -0.92 -0.06 -10.18
C SER A 31 -1.97 -1.14 -10.42
N TYR A 32 -2.73 -1.53 -9.39
CA TYR A 32 -3.86 -2.44 -9.56
C TYR A 32 -5.02 -1.77 -10.31
N SER A 33 -5.45 -0.58 -9.85
CA SER A 33 -6.51 0.19 -10.51
C SER A 33 -6.19 0.47 -11.97
N GLN A 34 -4.95 0.85 -12.29
CA GLN A 34 -4.51 1.05 -13.67
C GLN A 34 -4.65 -0.23 -14.50
N CYS A 35 -4.19 -1.38 -13.97
CA CYS A 35 -4.33 -2.65 -14.67
C CYS A 35 -5.81 -3.01 -14.92
N VAL A 36 -6.70 -2.75 -13.96
CA VAL A 36 -8.14 -3.03 -14.09
C VAL A 36 -8.72 -2.24 -15.25
N ASP A 37 -8.47 -0.94 -15.29
CA ASP A 37 -8.98 -0.05 -16.35
C ASP A 37 -8.46 -0.49 -17.72
N GLU A 38 -7.15 -0.75 -17.83
CA GLU A 38 -6.50 -1.24 -19.06
C GLU A 38 -7.09 -2.58 -19.52
N THR A 39 -7.25 -3.53 -18.61
CA THR A 39 -7.73 -4.88 -18.93
C THR A 39 -9.21 -4.87 -19.35
N ILE A 40 -10.05 -4.07 -18.69
CA ILE A 40 -11.46 -3.89 -19.07
C ILE A 40 -11.55 -3.30 -20.48
N GLN A 41 -10.73 -2.28 -20.77
CA GLN A 41 -10.70 -1.64 -22.08
C GLN A 41 -10.19 -2.59 -23.17
N GLU A 42 -9.06 -3.27 -22.94
CA GLU A 42 -8.43 -4.20 -23.90
C GLU A 42 -9.36 -5.36 -24.26
N LEU A 43 -10.03 -5.93 -23.25
CA LEU A 43 -10.92 -7.08 -23.43
C LEU A 43 -12.38 -6.69 -23.74
N LYS A 44 -12.69 -5.40 -23.86
CA LYS A 44 -14.03 -4.85 -24.12
C LYS A 44 -15.08 -5.38 -23.13
N LEU A 45 -14.72 -5.44 -21.86
CA LEU A 45 -15.61 -5.90 -20.79
C LEU A 45 -16.52 -4.75 -20.35
N GLY A 46 -17.73 -5.08 -19.92
CA GLY A 46 -18.67 -4.06 -19.40
C GLY A 46 -18.32 -3.58 -17.99
N ASN A 47 -17.66 -4.43 -17.18
CA ASN A 47 -17.23 -4.13 -15.82
C ASN A 47 -16.15 -5.14 -15.39
N ILE A 48 -15.56 -4.92 -14.22
CA ILE A 48 -14.65 -5.85 -13.55
C ILE A 48 -15.36 -7.19 -13.28
N ASN A 49 -14.61 -8.28 -13.39
CA ASN A 49 -15.03 -9.63 -13.02
C ASN A 49 -13.86 -10.38 -12.36
N ASN A 50 -14.11 -11.60 -11.87
CA ASN A 50 -13.10 -12.38 -11.14
C ASN A 50 -11.82 -12.62 -11.95
N ALA A 51 -11.91 -12.80 -13.27
CA ALA A 51 -10.74 -12.99 -14.12
C ALA A 51 -9.90 -11.70 -14.21
N VAL A 52 -10.54 -10.53 -14.32
CA VAL A 52 -9.83 -9.24 -14.27
C VAL A 52 -9.14 -9.06 -12.92
N VAL A 53 -9.81 -9.40 -11.82
CA VAL A 53 -9.21 -9.32 -10.48
C VAL A 53 -8.01 -10.26 -10.36
N GLU A 54 -8.10 -11.50 -10.86
CA GLU A 54 -7.01 -12.47 -10.84
C GLU A 54 -5.79 -11.98 -11.65
N ILE A 55 -6.02 -11.54 -12.89
CA ILE A 55 -4.98 -11.02 -13.80
C ILE A 55 -4.27 -9.84 -13.15
N CYS A 56 -5.03 -8.85 -12.68
CA CYS A 56 -4.44 -7.63 -12.15
C CYS A 56 -3.82 -7.81 -10.78
N SER A 57 -4.39 -8.66 -9.92
CA SER A 57 -3.76 -8.98 -8.64
C SER A 57 -2.41 -9.69 -8.86
N THR A 58 -2.35 -10.63 -9.80
CA THR A 58 -1.11 -11.34 -10.14
C THR A 58 -0.05 -10.41 -10.73
N ARG A 59 -0.43 -9.57 -11.71
CA ARG A 59 0.47 -8.57 -12.32
C ARG A 59 1.01 -7.60 -11.27
N THR A 60 0.12 -7.03 -10.46
CA THR A 60 0.50 -6.04 -9.44
C THR A 60 1.33 -6.65 -8.32
N LYS A 61 1.00 -7.86 -7.83
CA LYS A 61 1.86 -8.58 -6.87
C LYS A 61 3.26 -8.82 -7.43
N THR A 62 3.37 -9.17 -8.71
CA THR A 62 4.67 -9.36 -9.38
C THR A 62 5.47 -8.07 -9.42
N LEU A 63 4.82 -6.94 -9.70
CA LEU A 63 5.46 -5.62 -9.63
C LEU A 63 5.95 -5.31 -8.22
N TYR A 64 5.10 -5.45 -7.20
CA TYR A 64 5.48 -5.19 -5.80
C TYR A 64 6.59 -6.12 -5.32
N THR A 65 6.61 -7.38 -5.76
CA THR A 65 7.71 -8.31 -5.47
C THR A 65 9.06 -7.76 -5.95
N LYS A 66 9.11 -7.24 -7.19
CA LYS A 66 10.33 -6.62 -7.74
C LYS A 66 10.74 -5.38 -6.95
N GLN A 67 9.77 -4.54 -6.59
CA GLN A 67 10.03 -3.32 -5.81
C GLN A 67 10.52 -3.64 -4.39
N ILE A 68 9.95 -4.66 -3.74
CA ILE A 68 10.41 -5.15 -2.43
C ILE A 68 11.88 -5.58 -2.49
N VAL A 69 12.28 -6.37 -3.51
CA VAL A 69 13.69 -6.77 -3.68
C VAL A 69 14.59 -5.55 -3.83
N GLN A 70 14.19 -4.57 -4.65
CA GLN A 70 14.94 -3.33 -4.82
C GLN A 70 15.07 -2.52 -3.52
N LEU A 71 14.03 -2.49 -2.68
CA LEU A 71 14.09 -1.83 -1.36
C LEU A 71 15.04 -2.57 -0.42
N LEU A 72 14.98 -3.90 -0.38
CA LEU A 72 15.88 -4.72 0.44
C LEU A 72 17.35 -4.52 0.03
N ASP A 73 17.64 -4.38 -1.26
CA ASP A 73 18.98 -4.05 -1.75
C ASP A 73 19.45 -2.66 -1.29
N ARG A 74 18.56 -1.66 -1.24
CA ARG A 74 18.87 -0.33 -0.71
C ARG A 74 19.11 -0.38 0.80
N ILE A 75 18.26 -1.10 1.54
CA ILE A 75 18.39 -1.31 2.99
C ILE A 75 19.73 -1.97 3.30
N LYS A 76 20.17 -2.95 2.49
CA LYS A 76 21.48 -3.59 2.62
C LYS A 76 22.61 -2.57 2.51
N LYS A 77 22.60 -1.72 1.48
CA LYS A 77 23.62 -0.68 1.27
C LYS A 77 23.65 0.31 2.42
N GLN A 78 22.50 0.85 2.82
CA GLN A 78 22.40 1.77 3.95
C GLN A 78 22.90 1.14 5.26
N SER A 79 22.59 -0.13 5.50
CA SER A 79 23.06 -0.85 6.68
C SER A 79 24.59 -1.01 6.70
N GLN A 80 25.21 -1.18 5.53
CA GLN A 80 26.68 -1.17 5.40
C GLN A 80 27.27 0.22 5.65
N GLU A 81 26.69 1.27 5.08
CA GLU A 81 27.11 2.66 5.26
C GLU A 81 27.04 3.08 6.73
N TYR A 82 25.99 2.66 7.45
CA TYR A 82 25.79 2.96 8.87
C TYR A 82 26.56 2.02 9.80
N LYS A 83 27.29 1.04 9.26
CA LYS A 83 28.04 0.01 10.01
C LYS A 83 27.14 -0.81 10.96
N GLN A 84 25.92 -1.12 10.51
CA GLN A 84 24.90 -1.92 11.21
C GLN A 84 24.53 -3.17 10.40
N PRO A 85 25.47 -4.12 10.16
CA PRO A 85 25.21 -5.28 9.33
C PRO A 85 24.09 -6.20 9.86
N GLU A 86 23.87 -6.22 11.18
CA GLU A 86 22.81 -7.00 11.84
C GLU A 86 21.41 -6.56 11.42
N ARG A 87 21.21 -5.25 11.20
CA ARG A 87 19.93 -4.67 10.78
C ARG A 87 19.39 -5.32 9.51
N TYR A 88 20.24 -5.48 8.50
CA TYR A 88 19.83 -6.13 7.25
C TYR A 88 19.46 -7.61 7.47
N ASN A 89 20.23 -8.32 8.29
CA ASN A 89 19.96 -9.74 8.58
C ASN A 89 18.62 -9.92 9.30
N ASP A 90 18.30 -9.05 10.26
CA ASP A 90 17.04 -9.08 10.98
C ASP A 90 15.85 -8.74 10.08
N ILE A 91 16.00 -7.76 9.19
CA ILE A 91 14.98 -7.41 8.19
C ILE A 91 14.76 -8.59 7.22
N MET A 92 15.82 -9.26 6.77
CA MET A 92 15.70 -10.44 5.91
C MET A 92 15.03 -11.62 6.62
N LYS A 93 15.34 -11.84 7.90
CA LYS A 93 14.65 -12.84 8.73
C LYS A 93 13.16 -12.53 8.86
N SER A 94 12.82 -11.27 9.15
CA SER A 94 11.43 -10.78 9.18
C SER A 94 10.74 -10.97 7.82
N GLN A 95 11.41 -10.67 6.71
CA GLN A 95 10.87 -10.83 5.35
C GLN A 95 10.50 -12.29 5.05
N GLN A 96 11.35 -13.25 5.45
CA GLN A 96 11.08 -14.67 5.24
C GLN A 96 9.88 -15.16 6.06
N LEU A 97 9.81 -14.76 7.34
CA LEU A 97 8.69 -15.10 8.21
C LEU A 97 7.38 -14.48 7.73
N TRP A 98 7.42 -13.21 7.34
CA TRP A 98 6.30 -12.48 6.78
C TRP A 98 5.76 -13.16 5.52
N LYS A 99 6.62 -13.65 4.63
CA LYS A 99 6.18 -14.36 3.41
C LYS A 99 5.37 -15.61 3.77
N ASN A 100 5.85 -16.42 4.71
CA ASN A 100 5.15 -17.63 5.15
C ASN A 100 3.81 -17.30 5.81
N PHE A 101 3.77 -16.24 6.61
CA PHE A 101 2.54 -15.71 7.21
C PHE A 101 1.53 -15.31 6.14
N VAL A 102 1.92 -14.48 5.16
CA VAL A 102 1.03 -14.05 4.06
C VAL A 102 0.54 -15.23 3.24
N ASP A 103 1.43 -16.17 2.90
CA ASP A 103 1.04 -17.36 2.15
C ASP A 103 -0.04 -18.16 2.90
N GLN A 104 0.06 -18.30 4.22
CA GLN A 104 -0.93 -19.02 5.02
C GLN A 104 -2.23 -18.23 5.19
N GLU A 105 -2.13 -16.96 5.60
CA GLU A 105 -3.31 -16.12 5.85
C GLU A 105 -4.13 -15.90 4.58
N CYS A 106 -3.48 -15.70 3.44
CA CYS A 106 -4.20 -15.54 2.19
C CYS A 106 -4.81 -16.85 1.67
N ARG A 107 -4.22 -18.01 1.97
CA ARG A 107 -4.90 -19.29 1.74
C ARG A 107 -6.13 -19.46 2.63
N ASN A 108 -6.04 -19.09 3.91
CA ASN A 108 -7.18 -19.13 4.83
C ASN A 108 -8.31 -18.21 4.35
N ALA A 109 -7.97 -16.97 3.96
CA ALA A 109 -8.91 -16.02 3.40
C ALA A 109 -9.54 -16.53 2.10
N GLY A 110 -8.74 -17.11 1.21
CA GLY A 110 -9.21 -17.75 -0.01
C GLY A 110 -10.16 -18.92 0.25
N ALA A 111 -9.88 -19.75 1.25
CA ALA A 111 -10.74 -20.87 1.63
C ALA A 111 -12.09 -20.40 2.24
N TYR A 112 -12.08 -19.29 2.97
CA TYR A 112 -13.30 -18.72 3.57
C TYR A 112 -14.15 -17.93 2.57
N ILE A 113 -13.53 -17.12 1.70
CA ILE A 113 -14.23 -16.18 0.80
C ILE A 113 -14.43 -16.77 -0.60
N GLY A 114 -13.49 -17.58 -1.08
CA GLY A 114 -13.45 -18.07 -2.46
C GLY A 114 -12.71 -17.12 -3.43
N SER A 115 -12.61 -17.53 -4.69
CA SER A 115 -11.99 -16.71 -5.74
C SER A 115 -12.73 -15.39 -5.96
N PRO A 116 -12.02 -14.27 -6.21
CA PRO A 116 -10.60 -14.16 -6.54
C PRO A 116 -9.67 -13.86 -5.35
N MET A 117 -10.09 -14.21 -4.12
CA MET A 117 -9.35 -13.84 -2.91
C MET A 117 -7.94 -14.46 -2.82
N TYR A 118 -7.74 -15.64 -3.44
CA TYR A 118 -6.45 -16.32 -3.49
C TYR A 118 -5.34 -15.44 -4.09
N GLU A 119 -5.66 -14.60 -5.07
CA GLU A 119 -4.72 -13.72 -5.74
C GLU A 119 -4.79 -12.29 -5.22
N PHE A 120 -5.99 -11.84 -4.84
CA PHE A 120 -6.21 -10.48 -4.35
C PHE A 120 -5.54 -10.23 -2.99
N CYS A 121 -5.71 -11.13 -2.02
CA CYS A 121 -5.10 -11.01 -0.70
C CYS A 121 -3.57 -10.86 -0.75
N PRO A 122 -2.80 -11.73 -1.43
CA PRO A 122 -1.35 -11.60 -1.44
C PRO A 122 -0.91 -10.34 -2.17
N MET A 123 -1.66 -9.85 -3.17
CA MET A 123 -1.36 -8.57 -3.80
C MET A 123 -1.44 -7.41 -2.80
N GLN A 124 -2.51 -7.34 -2.01
CA GLN A 124 -2.67 -6.31 -0.96
C GLN A 124 -1.57 -6.39 0.10
N LYS A 125 -1.24 -7.60 0.57
CA LYS A 125 -0.16 -7.78 1.56
C LYS A 125 1.19 -7.34 1.03
N TYR A 126 1.49 -7.58 -0.24
CA TYR A 126 2.72 -7.10 -0.85
C TYR A 126 2.75 -5.56 -0.97
N ALA A 127 1.61 -4.91 -1.20
CA ALA A 127 1.52 -3.45 -1.15
C ALA A 127 1.81 -2.92 0.26
N GLU A 128 1.18 -3.49 1.29
CA GLU A 128 1.44 -3.12 2.69
C GLU A 128 2.93 -3.29 3.05
N ARG A 129 3.53 -4.40 2.61
CA ARG A 129 4.94 -4.67 2.88
C ARG A 129 5.88 -3.71 2.18
N LEU A 130 5.52 -3.24 0.99
CA LEU A 130 6.27 -2.21 0.29
C LEU A 130 6.34 -0.93 1.11
N GLU A 131 5.21 -0.46 1.66
CA GLU A 131 5.18 0.74 2.50
C GLU A 131 6.00 0.56 3.78
N GLN A 132 5.86 -0.58 4.46
CA GLN A 132 6.68 -0.90 5.64
C GLN A 132 8.18 -0.87 5.35
N LEU A 133 8.63 -1.41 4.21
CA LEU A 133 10.05 -1.42 3.85
C LEU A 133 10.55 -0.03 3.43
N LYS A 134 9.69 0.82 2.86
CA LYS A 134 10.02 2.23 2.59
C LYS A 134 10.29 2.99 3.88
N GLU A 135 9.56 2.73 4.96
CA GLU A 135 9.80 3.36 6.27
C GLU A 135 11.20 3.09 6.81
N TYR A 136 11.80 1.95 6.47
CA TYR A 136 13.18 1.64 6.88
C TYR A 136 14.22 2.44 6.09
N LEU A 137 13.88 3.08 4.98
CA LEU A 137 14.82 3.92 4.25
C LEU A 137 14.78 5.40 4.64
N ASN A 138 13.83 5.78 5.51
CA ASN A 138 13.67 7.16 5.99
C ASN A 138 14.62 7.47 7.16
#